data_AF-A0A924C836-F1
#
_entry.id   AF-A0A924C836-F1
#
_cell.length_a   1.000
_cell.length_b   1.000
_cell.length_c   1.000
_cell.angle_alpha   90.00
_cell.angle_beta   90.00
_cell.angle_gamma   90.00
#
_symmetry.space_group_name_H-M   'P 1'
#
loop_
_entity.id
_entity.type
_entity.pdbx_description
1 polymer ?
#
loop_
_entity_poly.entity_id
_entity_poly.type
_entity_poly.pdbx_seq_one_letter_code
_entity_poly.pdbx_strand_id
1 'polypeptide(L)' 'MTFAPKQQLSKVRGKKRYSAWLKLNAKRLKDGISLQYNAAGEAMALAHFASPITGQYKGRQVIRIKTGRGKVPTKIRA' A
#
# COMPACT_ATOMS: atom_id res chain seq x y z
N MET A 1 12.44 38.94 14.90
CA MET A 1 11.20 38.17 15.14
C MET A 1 11.58 36.71 15.39
N THR A 2 11.08 36.10 16.47
CA THR A 2 11.34 34.69 16.77
C THR A 2 10.29 33.80 16.10
N PHE A 3 10.71 32.77 15.39
CA PHE A 3 9.85 31.80 14.69
C PHE A 3 9.17 30.79 15.64
N ALA A 4 9.20 31.05 16.94
CA ALA A 4 8.67 30.15 17.94
C ALA A 4 7.17 30.45 18.20
N PRO A 5 6.37 29.41 18.50
CA PRO A 5 4.98 29.60 18.87
C PRO A 5 4.89 30.47 20.14
N LYS A 6 4.01 31.47 20.11
CA LYS A 6 3.78 32.39 21.26
C LYS A 6 3.29 31.69 22.53
N GLN A 7 2.64 30.52 22.40
CA GLN A 7 2.04 29.79 23.51
C GLN A 7 2.16 28.28 23.32
N GLN A 8 2.23 27.56 24.43
CA GLN A 8 2.23 26.10 24.43
C GLN A 8 0.90 25.55 23.92
N LEU A 9 0.97 24.45 23.16
CA LEU A 9 -0.20 23.75 22.65
C LEU A 9 -0.94 23.04 23.81
N SER A 10 -2.25 23.25 23.91
CA SER A 10 -3.06 22.51 24.90
C SER A 10 -3.20 21.03 24.53
N LYS A 11 -3.37 20.16 25.54
CA LYS A 11 -3.55 18.71 25.36
C LYS A 11 -4.69 18.37 24.38
N VAL A 12 -5.81 19.09 24.49
CA VAL A 12 -6.98 18.89 23.61
C VAL A 12 -6.66 19.26 22.16
N ARG A 13 -5.99 20.39 21.92
CA ARG A 13 -5.57 20.80 20.56
C ARG A 13 -4.56 19.82 19.98
N GLY A 14 -3.63 19.31 20.80
CA GLY A 14 -2.69 18.26 20.40
C GLY A 14 -3.37 16.99 19.93
N LYS A 15 -4.31 16.46 20.72
CA LYS A 15 -5.07 15.25 20.37
C LYS A 15 -5.85 15.41 19.06
N LYS A 16 -6.51 16.57 18.85
CA LYS A 16 -7.23 16.88 17.60
C LYS A 16 -6.28 16.96 16.39
N ARG A 17 -5.10 17.59 16.54
CA ARG A 17 -4.11 17.68 15.46
C ARG A 17 -3.58 16.30 15.08
N TYR A 18 -3.26 15.47 16.06
CA TYR A 18 -2.73 14.14 15.83
C TYR A 18 -3.74 13.22 15.13
N SER A 19 -5.02 13.25 15.55
CA SER A 19 -6.05 12.45 14.89
C SER A 19 -6.31 12.88 13.45
N ALA A 20 -6.25 14.18 13.15
CA ALA A 20 -6.33 14.68 11.77
C ALA A 20 -5.12 14.24 10.93
N TRP A 21 -3.91 14.32 11.49
CA TRP A 21 -2.69 13.84 10.84
C TRP A 21 -2.77 12.34 10.52
N LEU A 22 -3.24 11.51 11.45
CA LEU A 22 -3.46 10.08 11.21
C LEU A 22 -4.42 9.82 10.05
N LYS A 23 -5.57 10.50 10.02
CA LYS A 23 -6.56 10.36 8.93
C LYS A 23 -5.98 10.75 7.58
N LEU A 24 -5.22 11.85 7.52
CA LEU A 24 -4.57 12.31 6.29
C LEU A 24 -3.54 11.30 5.78
N ASN A 25 -2.72 10.74 6.66
CA ASN A 25 -1.74 9.72 6.24
C ASN A 25 -2.40 8.41 5.84
N ALA A 26 -3.44 7.98 6.55
CA ALA A 26 -4.21 6.81 6.14
C ALA A 26 -4.82 6.99 4.75
N LYS A 27 -5.41 8.16 4.46
CA LYS A 27 -5.89 8.50 3.12
C LYS A 27 -4.76 8.50 2.09
N ARG A 28 -3.63 9.14 2.38
CA ARG A 28 -2.46 9.16 1.48
C ARG A 28 -1.92 7.77 1.19
N LEU A 29 -1.86 6.88 2.18
CA LEU A 29 -1.40 5.50 1.98
C LEU A 29 -2.39 4.70 1.15
N LYS A 30 -3.68 4.87 1.39
CA LYS A 30 -4.75 4.26 0.59
C LYS A 30 -4.71 4.72 -0.87
N ASP A 31 -4.54 6.02 -1.09
CA ASP A 31 -4.57 6.63 -2.42
C ASP A 31 -3.22 6.50 -3.15
N GLY A 32 -2.11 6.35 -2.42
CA GLY A 32 -0.75 6.29 -2.96
C GLY A 32 -0.34 4.90 -3.46
N ILE A 33 -1.07 3.86 -3.06
CA ILE A 33 -0.81 2.48 -3.48
C ILE A 33 -1.97 2.03 -4.36
N SER A 34 -1.70 1.89 -5.65
CA SER A 34 -2.63 1.22 -6.57
C SER A 34 -2.38 -0.28 -6.51
N LEU A 35 -3.42 -1.07 -6.29
CA LEU A 35 -3.36 -2.53 -6.15
C LEU A 35 -4.04 -3.22 -7.33
N GLN A 36 -3.60 -4.43 -7.66
CA GLN A 36 -4.27 -5.33 -8.59
C GLN A 36 -5.21 -6.22 -7.80
N TYR A 37 -6.43 -6.37 -8.29
CA TYR A 37 -7.46 -7.19 -7.69
C TYR A 37 -7.73 -8.43 -8.55
N ASN A 38 -8.06 -9.56 -7.91
CA ASN A 38 -8.56 -10.73 -8.62
C ASN A 38 -10.05 -10.58 -8.97
N ALA A 39 -10.61 -11.55 -9.71
CA ALA A 39 -12.03 -11.57 -10.05
C ALA A 39 -12.96 -11.64 -8.81
N ALA A 40 -12.45 -12.09 -7.66
CA ALA A 40 -13.16 -12.12 -6.39
C ALA A 40 -13.03 -10.81 -5.57
N GLY A 41 -12.29 -9.81 -6.07
CA GLY A 41 -12.09 -8.51 -5.41
C GLY A 41 -10.98 -8.46 -4.36
N GLU A 42 -10.14 -9.48 -4.26
CA GLU A 42 -9.01 -9.54 -3.30
C GLU A 42 -7.75 -8.92 -3.92
N ALA A 43 -7.00 -8.15 -3.13
CA ALA A 43 -5.75 -7.54 -3.57
C ALA A 43 -4.64 -8.60 -3.71
N MET A 44 -4.09 -8.78 -4.91
CA MET A 44 -3.05 -9.77 -5.19
C MET A 44 -1.64 -9.18 -5.30
N ALA A 45 -1.51 -7.95 -5.80
CA ALA A 45 -0.22 -7.35 -6.14
C ALA A 45 -0.30 -5.82 -6.24
N LEU A 46 0.84 -5.15 -6.42
CA LEU A 46 0.90 -3.73 -6.81
C LEU A 46 0.45 -3.55 -8.26
N ALA A 47 -0.37 -2.53 -8.53
CA ALA A 47 -0.72 -2.14 -9.88
C ALA A 47 0.53 -1.72 -10.67
N HIS A 48 0.48 -1.91 -11.99
CA HIS A 48 1.57 -1.65 -12.93
C HIS A 48 2.79 -2.59 -12.85
N PHE A 49 2.81 -3.58 -11.96
CA PHE A 49 3.83 -4.64 -11.92
C PHE A 49 3.31 -5.97 -12.45
N ALA A 50 4.19 -6.88 -12.88
CA ALA A 50 3.79 -8.26 -13.15
C ALA A 50 3.34 -8.92 -11.84
N SER A 51 2.27 -9.72 -11.88
CA SER A 51 1.79 -10.45 -10.71
C SER A 51 2.88 -11.42 -10.23
N PRO A 52 3.28 -11.38 -8.95
CA PRO A 52 4.28 -12.31 -8.41
C PRO A 52 3.74 -13.73 -8.23
N ILE A 53 2.43 -13.94 -8.39
CA ILE A 53 1.76 -15.24 -8.24
C ILE A 53 1.60 -15.93 -9.59
N THR A 54 1.19 -15.19 -10.63
CA THR A 54 0.95 -15.75 -11.98
C THR A 54 2.05 -15.40 -12.98
N GLY A 55 2.86 -14.38 -12.71
CA GLY A 55 3.92 -13.91 -13.61
C GLY A 55 3.37 -13.14 -14.81
N GLN A 56 2.08 -12.81 -14.78
CA GLN A 56 1.36 -12.16 -15.86
C GLN A 56 1.26 -10.65 -15.64
N TYR A 57 1.27 -9.91 -16.74
CA TYR A 57 1.01 -8.48 -16.79
C TYR A 57 0.12 -8.18 -17.99
N LYS A 58 -1.00 -7.49 -17.79
CA LYS A 58 -1.97 -7.17 -18.86
C LYS A 58 -2.36 -8.37 -19.74
N GLY A 59 -2.60 -9.53 -19.12
CA GLY A 59 -2.99 -10.77 -19.82
C GLY A 59 -1.86 -11.47 -20.58
N ARG A 60 -0.62 -10.98 -20.51
CA ARG A 60 0.55 -11.63 -21.13
C ARG A 60 1.46 -12.22 -20.06
N GLN A 61 2.03 -13.39 -20.33
CA GLN A 61 3.07 -13.98 -19.49
C GLN A 61 4.37 -13.17 -19.65
N VAL A 62 4.85 -12.53 -18.58
CA VAL A 62 6.09 -11.73 -18.60
C VAL A 62 7.21 -12.44 -17.84
N ILE A 63 6.89 -13.11 -16.73
CA ILE A 63 7.86 -13.82 -15.91
C ILE A 63 7.44 -15.27 -15.80
N ARG A 64 8.34 -16.21 -16.10
CA ARG A 64 8.09 -17.63 -15.82
C ARG A 64 8.33 -17.88 -14.34
N ILE A 65 7.26 -18.02 -13.56
CA ILE A 65 7.36 -18.37 -12.15
C ILE A 65 7.72 -19.86 -12.06
N LYS A 66 8.89 -20.16 -11.52
CA LYS A 66 9.31 -21.53 -11.21
C LYS A 66 8.64 -21.98 -9.92
N THR A 67 7.36 -22.34 -10.00
CA THR A 67 6.73 -23.13 -8.95
C THR A 67 7.05 -24.60 -9.19
N GLY A 68 7.54 -25.30 -8.17
CA GLY A 68 7.70 -26.75 -8.26
C GLY A 68 6.36 -27.37 -8.66
N ARG A 69 6.38 -28.36 -9.58
CA ARG A 69 5.19 -29.00 -10.17
C ARG A 69 4.06 -29.14 -9.13
N GLY A 70 2.94 -28.45 -9.36
CA GLY A 70 1.71 -28.57 -8.57
C GLY A 70 1.58 -27.69 -7.33
N LYS A 71 2.51 -26.76 -7.04
CA LYS A 71 2.39 -25.87 -5.87
C LYS A 71 2.09 -24.42 -6.28
N VAL A 72 1.04 -23.85 -5.71
CA VAL A 72 0.80 -22.39 -5.74
C VAL A 72 1.99 -21.72 -5.02
N PRO A 73 2.61 -20.67 -5.59
CA PRO A 73 3.77 -20.02 -4.97
C PRO A 73 3.36 -19.41 -3.62
N THR A 74 3.84 -19.99 -2.53
CA THR A 74 3.52 -19.59 -1.16
C THR A 74 4.39 -18.45 -0.63
N LYS A 75 5.46 -18.08 -1.33
CA LYS A 75 6.33 -16.96 -0.95
C LYS A 75 6.51 -16.02 -2.13
N ILE A 76 5.90 -14.85 -2.00
CA ILE A 76 6.12 -13.68 -2.84
C ILE A 76 7.34 -12.97 -2.25
N ARG A 77 8.48 -12.95 -2.95
CA ARG A 77 9.60 -12.07 -2.59
C ARG A 77 9.39 -10.75 -3.32
N ALA A 78 9.29 -9.67 -2.54
CA ALA A 78 9.29 -8.30 -3.03
C ALA A 78 10.64 -7.94 -3.65
#